data_AF-A0A7C6J0F8-F1
#
_entry.id   AF-A0A7C6J0F8-F1
#
_cell.length_a   1.000
_cell.length_b   1.000
_cell.length_c   1.000
_cell.angle_alpha   90.00
_cell.angle_beta   90.00
_cell.angle_gamma   90.00
#
_symmetry.space_group_name_H-M   'P 1'
#
loop_
_entity.id
_entity.type
_entity.pdbx_description
1 polymer ?
#
loop_
_entity_poly.entity_id
_entity_poly.type
_entity_poly.pdbx_seq_one_letter_code
_entity_poly.pdbx_strand_id
1 'polypeptide(L)'
;MKVVWRVVYIIYATILLLVAGSLSLQYQEQLYFKNEGQQALNSNDELEKFYFFYGSLGYHTRTMPPLIVENEDFILAFFEVYRTEEMKNTFYIMLYPHYAGFKPDDRVRYELVFNLSNNERKTIDFDQFRNMQMYIAVNQERQALIYVDEVQSKNPISITVNKVYAVIDEENQRVYTKTDEFTFPYIITDTELKVGSAVNQGLEELGINEENIQKRKSELDDYLIHYNIYPKHHHSMKKYSYVFYLTIIGCVVAIVLGAYFLFFFRRGHKANMGGETPTRTFKDFGYKAEKYKDPLLVEDDLEDSK
;
A
#
# COMPACT_ATOMS: atom_id res chain seq x y z
N MET A 1 12.82 -26.90 27.04
CA MET A 1 13.31 -25.68 26.36
C MET A 1 13.52 -25.78 24.84
N LYS A 2 13.89 -26.93 24.23
CA LYS A 2 14.13 -27.00 22.76
C LYS A 2 12.88 -26.81 21.90
N VAL A 3 11.70 -27.18 22.40
CA VAL A 3 10.43 -27.09 21.66
C VAL A 3 9.94 -25.63 21.57
N VAL A 4 10.01 -24.87 22.67
CA VAL A 4 9.58 -23.46 22.70
C VAL A 4 10.35 -22.62 21.69
N TRP A 5 11.69 -22.76 21.60
CA TRP A 5 12.49 -22.02 20.62
C TRP A 5 12.20 -22.40 19.17
N ARG A 6 11.80 -23.66 18.89
CA ARG A 6 11.36 -24.07 17.56
C ARG A 6 10.03 -23.42 17.18
N VAL A 7 9.08 -23.38 18.11
CA VAL A 7 7.78 -22.73 17.91
C VAL A 7 7.96 -21.23 17.68
N VAL A 8 8.75 -20.55 18.52
CA VAL A 8 9.07 -19.12 18.35
C VAL A 8 9.74 -18.86 16.99
N TYR A 9 10.65 -19.74 16.57
CA TYR A 9 11.31 -19.60 15.27
C TYR A 9 10.35 -19.75 14.08
N ILE A 10 9.44 -20.71 14.15
CA ILE A 10 8.41 -20.90 13.12
C ILE A 10 7.52 -19.66 13.03
N ILE A 11 7.06 -19.13 14.17
CA ILE A 11 6.26 -17.91 14.21
C ILE A 11 7.03 -16.74 13.59
N TYR A 12 8.31 -16.56 13.94
CA TYR A 12 9.17 -15.54 13.35
C TYR A 12 9.29 -15.69 11.82
N ALA A 13 9.57 -16.90 11.33
CA ALA A 13 9.69 -17.17 9.91
C ALA A 13 8.38 -16.90 9.15
N THR A 14 7.24 -17.28 9.72
CA THR A 14 5.91 -16.98 9.15
C THR A 14 5.66 -15.47 9.09
N ILE A 15 5.91 -14.74 10.17
CA ILE A 15 5.75 -13.28 10.19
C ILE A 15 6.67 -12.63 9.15
N LEU A 16 7.93 -13.06 9.08
CA LEU A 16 8.90 -12.52 8.15
C LEU A 16 8.46 -12.73 6.68
N LEU A 17 7.94 -13.92 6.35
CA LEU A 17 7.39 -14.21 5.01
C LEU A 17 6.17 -13.37 4.68
N LEU A 18 5.25 -13.15 5.64
CA LEU A 18 4.08 -12.30 5.44
C LEU A 18 4.50 -10.84 5.18
N VAL A 19 5.44 -10.32 5.96
CA VAL A 19 5.99 -8.96 5.79
C VAL A 19 6.71 -8.84 4.45
N ALA A 20 7.57 -9.80 4.12
CA ALA A 20 8.30 -9.82 2.85
C ALA A 20 7.35 -9.88 1.64
N GLY A 21 6.30 -10.72 1.70
CA GLY A 21 5.25 -10.79 0.69
C GLY A 21 4.56 -9.45 0.51
N SER A 22 4.08 -8.85 1.60
CA SER A 22 3.40 -7.53 1.57
C SER A 22 4.30 -6.42 1.00
N LEU A 23 5.53 -6.30 1.49
CA LEU A 23 6.49 -5.30 1.01
C LEU A 23 6.80 -5.49 -0.48
N SER A 24 6.97 -6.74 -0.92
CA SER A 24 7.30 -7.02 -2.31
C SER A 24 6.17 -6.62 -3.27
N LEU A 25 4.90 -6.80 -2.88
CA LEU A 25 3.75 -6.33 -3.64
C LEU A 25 3.70 -4.81 -3.70
N GLN A 26 3.96 -4.12 -2.59
CA GLN A 26 4.02 -2.66 -2.55
C GLN A 26 5.14 -2.13 -3.47
N TYR A 27 6.32 -2.73 -3.45
CA TYR A 27 7.43 -2.34 -4.34
C TYR A 27 7.13 -2.64 -5.81
N GLN A 28 6.50 -3.78 -6.10
CA GLN A 28 6.06 -4.13 -7.45
C GLN A 28 5.08 -3.09 -8.00
N GLU A 29 4.09 -2.71 -7.20
CA GLU A 29 3.12 -1.68 -7.54
C GLU A 29 3.78 -0.30 -7.72
N GLN A 30 4.67 0.10 -6.82
CA GLN A 30 5.42 1.36 -6.92
C GLN A 30 6.24 1.41 -8.21
N LEU A 31 6.95 0.33 -8.56
CA LEU A 31 7.72 0.24 -9.80
C LEU A 31 6.82 0.28 -11.03
N TYR A 32 5.65 -0.37 -10.97
CA TYR A 32 4.68 -0.35 -12.06
C TYR A 32 4.22 1.07 -12.36
N PHE A 33 3.70 1.80 -11.36
CA PHE A 33 3.24 3.17 -11.56
C PHE A 33 4.39 4.14 -11.88
N LYS A 34 5.55 3.98 -11.24
CA LYS A 34 6.73 4.81 -11.53
C LYS A 34 7.18 4.71 -12.99
N ASN A 35 7.05 3.54 -13.61
CA ASN A 35 7.50 3.32 -14.97
C ASN A 35 6.36 3.49 -15.98
N GLU A 36 5.33 2.66 -15.88
CA GLU A 36 4.24 2.59 -16.85
C GLU A 36 3.26 3.76 -16.63
N GLY A 37 2.94 4.10 -15.38
CA GLY A 37 2.11 5.26 -15.06
C GLY A 37 2.77 6.59 -15.43
N GLN A 38 4.08 6.74 -15.19
CA GLN A 38 4.81 7.94 -15.63
C GLN A 38 4.93 8.03 -17.14
N GLN A 39 5.10 6.90 -17.84
CA GLN A 39 5.04 6.87 -19.31
C GLN A 39 3.69 7.32 -19.84
N ALA A 40 2.60 6.86 -19.23
CA ALA A 40 1.25 7.35 -19.56
C ALA A 40 1.13 8.86 -19.33
N LEU A 41 1.59 9.37 -18.18
CA LEU A 41 1.56 10.82 -17.88
C LEU A 41 2.36 11.66 -18.90
N ASN A 42 3.45 11.11 -19.41
CA ASN A 42 4.30 11.76 -20.40
C ASN A 42 3.83 11.53 -21.85
N SER A 43 2.70 10.85 -22.06
CA SER A 43 2.14 10.66 -23.41
C SER A 43 1.72 11.99 -24.02
N ASN A 44 1.98 12.14 -25.32
CA ASN A 44 1.50 13.27 -26.12
C ASN A 44 0.01 13.15 -26.47
N ASP A 45 -0.57 11.95 -26.33
CA ASP A 45 -2.00 11.76 -26.46
C ASP A 45 -2.67 12.09 -25.12
N GLU A 46 -3.39 13.21 -25.10
CA GLU A 46 -4.07 13.73 -23.92
C GLU A 46 -5.12 12.76 -23.36
N LEU A 47 -5.76 11.96 -24.22
CA LEU A 47 -6.77 11.00 -23.79
C LEU A 47 -6.09 9.75 -23.23
N GLU A 48 -5.04 9.25 -23.86
CA GLU A 48 -4.27 8.12 -23.32
C GLU A 48 -3.61 8.44 -21.98
N LYS A 49 -3.18 9.71 -21.80
CA LYS A 49 -2.59 10.20 -20.54
C LYS A 49 -3.47 9.89 -19.34
N PHE A 50 -4.77 10.13 -19.48
CA PHE A 50 -5.74 9.92 -18.41
C PHE A 50 -6.33 8.51 -18.42
N TYR A 51 -6.48 7.91 -19.61
CA TYR A 51 -7.07 6.58 -19.81
C TYR A 51 -6.44 5.51 -18.91
N PHE A 52 -5.11 5.55 -18.78
CA PHE A 52 -4.38 4.63 -17.91
C PHE A 52 -4.96 4.62 -16.48
N PHE A 53 -5.32 5.77 -15.92
CA PHE A 53 -5.77 5.87 -14.54
C PHE A 53 -7.26 5.54 -14.38
N TYR A 54 -8.13 6.27 -15.06
CA TYR A 54 -9.58 6.14 -14.85
C TYR A 54 -10.14 4.84 -15.45
N GLY A 55 -9.54 4.32 -16.52
CA GLY A 55 -10.00 3.10 -17.19
C GLY A 55 -9.92 1.85 -16.31
N SER A 56 -9.12 1.90 -15.23
CA SER A 56 -8.97 0.81 -14.27
C SER A 56 -10.04 0.74 -13.18
N LEU A 57 -10.95 1.72 -13.14
CA LEU A 57 -11.89 1.87 -12.02
C LEU A 57 -13.23 1.17 -12.25
N GLY A 58 -13.72 1.13 -13.49
CA GLY A 58 -15.06 0.61 -13.80
C GLY A 58 -15.38 0.72 -15.29
N TYR A 59 -16.67 0.70 -15.63
CA TYR A 59 -17.14 1.03 -16.98
C TYR A 59 -16.89 2.51 -17.27
N HIS A 60 -16.40 2.81 -18.46
CA HIS A 60 -15.96 4.15 -18.81
C HIS A 60 -16.01 4.39 -20.33
N THR A 61 -16.00 5.65 -20.74
CA THR A 61 -15.77 6.04 -22.13
C THR A 61 -14.28 6.31 -22.40
N ARG A 62 -13.85 6.13 -23.65
CA ARG A 62 -12.51 6.57 -24.13
C ARG A 62 -12.51 7.97 -24.74
N THR A 63 -13.68 8.60 -24.81
CA THR A 63 -13.83 9.95 -25.37
C THR A 63 -13.43 11.03 -24.38
N MET A 64 -13.52 12.30 -24.80
CA MET A 64 -13.32 13.44 -23.91
C MET A 64 -14.16 13.31 -22.63
N PRO A 65 -13.58 13.62 -21.46
CA PRO A 65 -14.30 13.67 -20.19
C PRO A 65 -15.41 14.74 -20.23
N PRO A 66 -16.47 14.56 -19.42
CA PRO A 66 -17.55 15.55 -19.26
C PRO A 66 -17.09 16.99 -18.99
N LEU A 67 -15.95 17.18 -18.33
CA LEU A 67 -15.38 18.50 -18.09
C LEU A 67 -13.85 18.43 -18.08
N ILE A 68 -13.22 19.37 -18.79
CA ILE A 68 -11.81 19.72 -18.66
C ILE A 68 -11.74 21.22 -18.43
N VAL A 69 -10.97 21.64 -17.44
CA VAL A 69 -10.55 23.02 -17.27
C VAL A 69 -9.03 23.07 -17.21
N GLU A 70 -8.45 24.04 -17.91
CA GLU A 70 -7.00 24.20 -18.03
C GLU A 70 -6.66 25.67 -17.83
N ASN A 71 -5.56 25.91 -17.12
CA ASN A 71 -4.95 27.22 -16.96
C ASN A 71 -3.42 27.08 -16.97
N GLU A 72 -2.69 28.17 -16.71
CA GLU A 72 -1.22 28.15 -16.72
C GLU A 72 -0.59 27.25 -15.62
N ASP A 73 -1.34 26.92 -14.57
CA ASP A 73 -0.87 26.14 -13.41
C ASP A 73 -1.16 24.64 -13.52
N PHE A 74 -2.33 24.26 -14.04
CA PHE A 74 -2.79 22.87 -14.07
C PHE A 74 -3.88 22.59 -15.12
N ILE A 75 -4.08 21.30 -15.36
CA ILE A 75 -5.25 20.70 -16.01
C ILE A 75 -6.08 19.98 -14.95
N LEU A 76 -7.39 20.21 -14.92
CA LEU A 76 -8.35 19.49 -14.10
C LEU A 76 -9.38 18.82 -15.01
N ALA A 77 -9.60 17.52 -14.83
CA ALA A 77 -10.48 16.73 -15.68
C ALA A 77 -11.41 15.82 -14.85
N PHE A 78 -12.70 15.78 -15.24
CA PHE A 78 -13.75 15.00 -14.57
C PHE A 78 -14.13 13.82 -15.44
N PHE A 79 -13.77 12.60 -15.05
CA PHE A 79 -14.14 11.40 -15.77
C PHE A 79 -15.37 10.76 -15.14
N GLU A 80 -16.35 10.41 -15.96
CA GLU A 80 -17.49 9.61 -15.52
C GLU A 80 -17.11 8.12 -15.57
N VAL A 81 -17.30 7.43 -14.45
CA VAL A 81 -17.04 6.00 -14.31
C VAL A 81 -18.18 5.34 -13.55
N TYR A 82 -18.75 4.29 -14.12
CA TYR A 82 -19.71 3.45 -13.42
C TYR A 82 -19.00 2.26 -12.77
N ARG A 83 -19.15 2.11 -11.46
CA ARG A 83 -18.55 1.02 -10.72
C ARG A 83 -19.59 -0.02 -10.34
N THR A 84 -19.37 -1.25 -10.79
CA THR A 84 -20.27 -2.38 -10.57
C THR A 84 -20.28 -2.89 -9.14
N GLU A 85 -19.19 -2.68 -8.39
CA GLU A 85 -19.10 -3.12 -6.99
C GLU A 85 -20.02 -2.27 -6.10
N GLU A 86 -20.15 -0.98 -6.43
CA GLU A 86 -21.01 -0.01 -5.74
C GLU A 86 -22.36 0.20 -6.45
N MET A 87 -22.55 -0.35 -7.66
CA MET A 87 -23.71 -0.12 -8.54
C MET A 87 -24.05 1.36 -8.69
N LYS A 88 -23.01 2.19 -8.81
CA LYS A 88 -23.14 3.64 -8.80
C LYS A 88 -22.24 4.31 -9.83
N ASN A 89 -22.74 5.43 -10.32
CA ASN A 89 -21.97 6.35 -11.15
C ASN A 89 -21.10 7.26 -10.27
N THR A 90 -19.84 7.42 -10.66
CA THR A 90 -18.84 8.16 -9.90
C THR A 90 -18.06 9.09 -10.81
N PHE A 91 -17.69 10.26 -10.30
CA PHE A 91 -16.65 11.08 -10.88
C PHE A 91 -15.29 10.61 -10.39
N TYR A 92 -14.39 10.37 -11.33
CA TYR A 92 -12.96 10.30 -11.07
C TYR A 92 -12.32 11.60 -11.54
N ILE A 93 -11.99 12.47 -10.59
CA ILE A 93 -11.53 13.83 -10.87
C ILE A 93 -10.02 13.87 -10.69
N MET A 94 -9.31 14.21 -11.75
CA MET A 94 -7.85 14.27 -11.80
C MET A 94 -7.35 15.70 -11.98
N LEU A 95 -6.33 16.08 -11.22
CA LEU A 95 -5.62 17.34 -11.34
C LEU A 95 -4.16 17.07 -11.68
N TYR A 96 -3.70 17.65 -12.78
CA TYR A 96 -2.35 17.52 -13.31
C TYR A 96 -1.67 18.91 -13.38
N PRO A 97 -0.70 19.22 -12.51
CA PRO A 97 0.02 20.50 -12.58
C PRO A 97 0.97 20.54 -13.79
N HIS A 98 1.05 21.68 -14.48
CA HIS A 98 1.95 21.86 -15.63
C HIS A 98 3.42 21.95 -15.23
N TYR A 99 3.72 22.54 -14.06
CA TYR A 99 5.10 22.75 -13.63
C TYR A 99 5.67 21.53 -12.90
N ALA A 100 6.60 20.83 -13.55
CA ALA A 100 7.30 19.65 -13.01
C ALA A 100 8.34 19.96 -11.91
N GLY A 101 8.51 21.24 -11.56
CA GLY A 101 9.61 21.75 -10.73
C GLY A 101 9.34 21.84 -9.22
N PHE A 102 8.27 21.25 -8.70
CA PHE A 102 8.05 21.25 -7.26
C PHE A 102 9.10 20.41 -6.55
N LYS A 103 9.85 21.04 -5.65
CA LYS A 103 10.71 20.31 -4.74
C LYS A 103 9.82 19.48 -3.81
N PRO A 104 10.24 18.28 -3.38
CA PRO A 104 9.54 17.49 -2.37
C PRO A 104 9.19 18.26 -1.08
N ASP A 105 9.89 19.37 -0.82
CA ASP A 105 9.70 20.24 0.35
C ASP A 105 8.62 21.32 0.16
N ASP A 106 8.16 21.59 -1.08
CA ASP A 106 7.04 22.50 -1.34
C ASP A 106 5.73 21.75 -1.13
N ARG A 107 5.23 21.75 0.11
CA ARG A 107 4.02 21.04 0.52
C ARG A 107 2.75 21.73 0.03
N VAL A 108 2.53 21.73 -1.28
CA VAL A 108 1.29 22.22 -1.89
C VAL A 108 0.15 21.22 -1.64
N ARG A 109 -1.01 21.74 -1.22
CA ARG A 109 -2.27 20.99 -1.15
C ARG A 109 -3.23 21.60 -2.15
N TYR A 110 -3.92 20.76 -2.90
CA TYR A 110 -5.01 21.18 -3.76
C TYR A 110 -6.34 20.84 -3.10
N GLU A 111 -7.33 21.69 -3.28
CA GLU A 111 -8.72 21.44 -2.89
C GLU A 111 -9.64 21.82 -4.05
N LEU A 112 -10.68 21.03 -4.29
CA LEU A 112 -11.78 21.36 -5.20
C LEU A 112 -12.96 21.85 -4.39
N VAL A 113 -13.48 23.01 -4.73
CA VAL A 113 -14.67 23.58 -4.11
C VAL A 113 -15.78 23.66 -5.14
N PHE A 114 -16.90 22.99 -4.88
CA PHE A 114 -18.14 23.21 -5.62
C PHE A 114 -18.88 24.39 -4.98
N ASN A 115 -19.05 25.46 -5.74
CA ASN A 115 -19.81 26.64 -5.29
C ASN A 115 -21.26 26.47 -5.72
N LEU A 116 -22.16 26.47 -4.73
CA LEU A 116 -23.58 26.22 -4.90
C LEU A 116 -24.37 27.52 -4.87
N SER A 117 -25.67 27.43 -5.14
CA SER A 117 -26.59 28.52 -4.85
C SER A 117 -26.55 28.90 -3.35
N ASN A 118 -26.85 30.15 -3.02
CA ASN A 118 -26.88 30.68 -1.64
C ASN A 118 -25.53 30.72 -0.89
N ASN A 119 -24.41 30.80 -1.62
CA ASN A 119 -23.05 30.86 -1.05
C ASN A 119 -22.64 29.60 -0.25
N GLU A 120 -23.34 28.47 -0.39
CA GLU A 120 -22.88 27.19 0.16
C GLU A 120 -21.67 26.68 -0.67
N ARG A 121 -20.66 26.14 0.01
CA ARG A 121 -19.45 25.58 -0.59
C ARG A 121 -19.27 24.13 -0.13
N LYS A 122 -19.10 23.19 -1.07
CA LYS A 122 -18.68 21.81 -0.78
C LYS A 122 -17.22 21.63 -1.19
N THR A 123 -16.35 21.45 -0.20
CA THR A 123 -14.91 21.23 -0.43
C THR A 123 -14.59 19.74 -0.50
N ILE A 124 -13.75 19.37 -1.45
CA ILE A 124 -13.22 18.03 -1.67
C ILE A 124 -11.69 18.15 -1.74
N ASP A 125 -10.99 17.30 -1.01
CA ASP A 125 -9.53 17.30 -1.00
C ASP A 125 -8.96 16.60 -2.23
N PHE A 126 -7.78 17.03 -2.66
CA PHE A 126 -6.95 16.26 -3.57
C PHE A 126 -5.81 15.57 -2.82
N ASP A 127 -5.66 14.28 -3.05
CA ASP A 127 -4.50 13.52 -2.62
C ASP A 127 -3.56 13.27 -3.79
N GLN A 128 -2.26 13.34 -3.53
CA GLN A 128 -1.26 12.96 -4.53
C GLN A 128 -1.41 11.48 -4.85
N PHE A 129 -1.50 11.16 -6.13
CA PHE A 129 -1.60 9.77 -6.56
C PHE A 129 -0.22 9.10 -6.50
N ARG A 130 0.00 8.37 -5.39
CA ARG A 130 1.28 7.71 -5.12
C ARG A 130 2.41 8.76 -5.14
N ASN A 131 3.51 8.46 -5.83
CA ASN A 131 4.66 9.36 -5.98
C ASN A 131 4.68 10.07 -7.35
N MET A 132 3.53 10.19 -8.02
CA MET A 132 3.44 10.81 -9.35
C MET A 132 2.99 12.27 -9.27
N GLN A 133 3.27 13.05 -10.31
CA GLN A 133 2.85 14.44 -10.45
C GLN A 133 1.39 14.52 -10.92
N MET A 134 0.50 13.88 -10.17
CA MET A 134 -0.93 13.85 -10.44
C MET A 134 -1.66 13.76 -9.11
N TYR A 135 -2.80 14.43 -9.00
CA TYR A 135 -3.64 14.43 -7.82
C TYR A 135 -5.04 13.95 -8.19
N ILE A 136 -5.71 13.30 -7.24
CA ILE A 136 -7.06 12.79 -7.43
C ILE A 136 -7.95 13.31 -6.31
N ALA A 137 -9.17 13.74 -6.66
CA ALA A 137 -10.14 14.18 -5.67
C ALA A 137 -10.60 12.98 -4.83
N VAL A 138 -10.59 13.15 -3.51
CA VAL A 138 -10.95 12.11 -2.55
C VAL A 138 -12.06 12.57 -1.61
N ASN A 139 -12.91 11.63 -1.21
CA ASN A 139 -13.95 11.88 -0.22
C ASN A 139 -13.35 12.01 1.20
N GLN A 140 -14.23 12.15 2.20
CA GLN A 140 -13.82 12.27 3.61
C GLN A 140 -13.07 11.04 4.14
N GLU A 141 -13.29 9.87 3.54
CA GLU A 141 -12.60 8.61 3.86
C GLU A 141 -11.28 8.44 3.07
N ARG A 142 -10.82 9.49 2.36
CA ARG A 142 -9.62 9.47 1.51
C ARG A 142 -9.70 8.46 0.37
N GLN A 143 -10.91 8.16 -0.10
CA GLN A 143 -11.15 7.30 -1.25
C GLN A 143 -11.46 8.15 -2.48
N ALA A 144 -10.95 7.76 -3.64
CA ALA A 144 -11.28 8.36 -4.94
C ALA A 144 -12.70 7.95 -5.39
N LEU A 145 -13.70 8.28 -4.58
CA LEU A 145 -15.09 7.88 -4.72
C LEU A 145 -15.98 9.10 -4.51
N ILE A 146 -16.23 9.83 -5.60
CA ILE A 146 -17.12 11.00 -5.62
C ILE A 146 -18.36 10.60 -6.42
N TYR A 147 -19.51 10.44 -5.76
CA TYR A 147 -20.71 10.04 -6.48
C TYR A 147 -21.27 11.19 -7.33
N VAL A 148 -21.71 10.86 -8.55
CA VAL A 148 -22.23 11.87 -9.50
C VAL A 148 -23.50 12.52 -8.98
N ASP A 149 -24.42 11.72 -8.44
CA ASP A 149 -25.69 12.16 -7.86
C ASP A 149 -25.49 13.15 -6.70
N GLU A 150 -24.52 12.92 -5.82
CA GLU A 150 -24.19 13.82 -4.71
C GLU A 150 -23.67 15.19 -5.15
N VAL A 151 -23.09 15.28 -6.34
CA VAL A 151 -22.61 16.53 -6.92
C VAL A 151 -23.74 17.19 -7.71
N GLN A 152 -24.36 16.46 -8.63
CA GLN A 152 -25.38 16.99 -9.54
C GLN A 152 -26.65 17.43 -8.80
N SER A 153 -27.11 16.69 -7.78
CA SER A 153 -28.30 17.06 -6.99
C SER A 153 -28.18 18.42 -6.29
N LYS A 154 -26.96 18.90 -6.07
CA LYS A 154 -26.69 20.21 -5.44
C LYS A 154 -26.67 21.36 -6.45
N ASN A 155 -26.77 21.09 -7.74
CA ASN A 155 -26.75 22.08 -8.83
C ASN A 155 -25.63 23.13 -8.69
N PRO A 156 -24.34 22.70 -8.68
CA PRO A 156 -23.21 23.62 -8.56
C PRO A 156 -23.18 24.60 -9.73
N ILE A 157 -22.89 25.87 -9.41
CA ILE A 157 -22.82 26.98 -10.38
C ILE A 157 -21.41 27.10 -10.95
N SER A 158 -20.40 26.92 -10.09
CA SER A 158 -19.00 27.01 -10.45
C SER A 158 -18.15 26.07 -9.61
N ILE A 159 -16.94 25.80 -10.08
CA ILE A 159 -15.91 25.09 -9.32
C ILE A 159 -14.73 26.03 -9.07
N THR A 160 -14.13 25.94 -7.90
CA THR A 160 -12.90 26.65 -7.56
C THR A 160 -11.83 25.64 -7.16
N VAL A 161 -10.66 25.71 -7.78
CA VAL A 161 -9.47 24.98 -7.31
C VAL A 161 -8.67 25.89 -6.41
N ASN A 162 -8.46 25.47 -5.16
CA ASN A 162 -7.59 26.16 -4.23
C ASN A 162 -6.22 25.48 -4.24
N LYS A 163 -5.17 26.25 -4.48
CA LYS A 163 -3.77 25.83 -4.35
C LYS A 163 -3.21 26.43 -3.06
N VAL A 164 -3.11 25.60 -2.03
CA VAL A 164 -2.70 26.01 -0.69
C VAL A 164 -1.23 25.66 -0.50
N TYR A 165 -0.40 26.68 -0.28
CA TYR A 165 1.02 26.51 -0.01
C TYR A 165 1.24 26.32 1.48
N ALA A 166 2.12 25.39 1.82
CA ALA A 166 2.59 25.23 3.18
C ALA A 166 4.12 25.24 3.23
N VAL A 167 4.64 25.93 4.24
CA VAL A 167 6.06 25.90 4.62
C VAL A 167 6.20 25.10 5.91
N ILE A 168 7.39 24.53 6.11
CA ILE A 168 7.77 23.97 7.39
C ILE A 168 8.43 25.10 8.18
N ASP A 169 7.91 25.42 9.36
CA ASP A 169 8.53 26.40 10.24
C ASP A 169 9.77 25.83 10.96
N GLU A 170 10.43 26.68 11.75
CA GLU A 170 11.65 26.32 12.48
C GLU A 170 11.42 25.19 13.51
N GLU A 171 10.17 24.94 13.91
CA GLU A 171 9.76 23.88 14.84
C GLU A 171 9.30 22.59 14.14
N ASN A 172 9.53 22.49 12.82
CA ASN A 172 9.05 21.39 11.97
C ASN A 172 7.51 21.27 11.89
N GLN A 173 6.76 22.34 12.16
CA GLN A 173 5.32 22.37 11.99
C GLN A 173 4.94 22.85 10.58
N ARG A 174 3.83 22.33 10.06
CA ARG A 174 3.31 22.72 8.74
C ARG A 174 2.47 24.00 8.89
N VAL A 175 2.95 25.11 8.36
CA VAL A 175 2.26 26.40 8.37
C VAL A 175 1.74 26.73 6.97
N TYR A 176 0.44 26.96 6.84
CA TYR A 176 -0.19 27.35 5.57
C TYR A 176 -0.02 28.85 5.35
N THR A 177 0.56 29.26 4.22
CA THR A 177 1.06 30.63 4.02
C THR A 177 0.30 31.42 2.96
N LYS A 178 -0.21 30.76 1.93
CA LYS A 178 -0.87 31.40 0.79
C LYS A 178 -1.90 30.44 0.19
N THR A 179 -3.01 30.98 -0.30
CA THR A 179 -3.99 30.25 -1.11
C THR A 179 -4.21 31.01 -2.40
N ASP A 180 -3.93 30.36 -3.52
CA ASP A 180 -4.34 30.83 -4.85
C ASP A 180 -5.67 30.16 -5.21
N GLU A 181 -6.67 30.94 -5.64
CA GLU A 181 -8.00 30.45 -6.00
C GLU A 181 -8.23 30.59 -7.52
N PHE A 182 -8.61 29.50 -8.18
CA PHE A 182 -8.88 29.46 -9.62
C PHE A 182 -10.32 29.01 -9.85
N THR A 183 -11.19 29.92 -10.29
CA THR A 183 -12.63 29.65 -10.44
C THR A 183 -13.02 29.46 -11.90
N PHE A 184 -13.79 28.41 -12.19
CA PHE A 184 -14.27 28.03 -13.51
C PHE A 184 -15.77 27.76 -13.48
N PRO A 185 -16.50 27.98 -14.59
CA PRO A 185 -17.90 27.60 -14.66
C PRO A 185 -18.06 26.08 -14.54
N TYR A 186 -19.10 25.63 -13.84
CA TYR A 186 -19.51 24.23 -13.85
C TYR A 186 -20.56 24.03 -14.93
N ILE A 187 -20.27 23.17 -15.91
CA ILE A 187 -21.11 23.01 -17.10
C ILE A 187 -21.54 21.56 -17.34
N ILE A 188 -21.23 20.63 -16.44
CA ILE A 188 -21.64 19.22 -16.61
C ILE A 188 -23.14 19.11 -16.35
N THR A 189 -23.89 18.73 -17.38
CA THR A 189 -25.31 18.39 -17.29
C THR A 189 -25.52 16.89 -17.53
N ASP A 190 -26.76 16.43 -17.36
CA ASP A 190 -27.11 15.02 -17.58
C ASP A 190 -26.82 14.54 -19.01
N THR A 191 -26.75 15.43 -20.01
CA THR A 191 -26.44 15.04 -21.40
C THR A 191 -24.98 14.67 -21.63
N GLU A 192 -24.07 15.20 -20.80
CA GLU A 192 -22.65 14.85 -20.83
C GLU A 192 -22.38 13.54 -20.08
N LEU A 193 -23.29 13.12 -19.20
CA LEU A 193 -23.20 11.92 -18.37
C LEU A 193 -23.86 10.73 -19.05
N LYS A 194 -23.07 9.98 -19.83
CA LYS A 194 -23.55 8.91 -20.71
C LYS A 194 -23.25 7.51 -20.18
N VAL A 195 -22.20 7.37 -19.36
CA VAL A 195 -21.74 6.05 -18.90
C VAL A 195 -22.77 5.45 -17.95
N GLY A 196 -23.17 6.20 -16.91
CA GLY A 196 -24.11 5.71 -15.92
C GLY A 196 -25.48 5.39 -16.52
N SER A 197 -25.98 6.24 -17.42
CA SER A 197 -27.28 6.03 -18.07
C SER A 197 -27.30 4.77 -18.92
N ALA A 198 -26.28 4.56 -19.75
CA ALA A 198 -26.22 3.38 -20.63
C ALA A 198 -25.96 2.09 -19.84
N VAL A 199 -25.18 2.13 -18.76
CA VAL A 199 -25.02 0.97 -17.87
C VAL A 199 -26.34 0.60 -17.21
N ASN A 200 -27.06 1.58 -16.64
CA ASN A 200 -28.36 1.32 -16.01
C ASN A 200 -29.38 0.79 -17.01
N GLN A 201 -29.41 1.34 -18.23
CA GLN A 201 -30.26 0.85 -19.31
C GLN A 201 -29.92 -0.61 -19.67
N GLY A 202 -28.63 -0.95 -19.84
CA GLY A 202 -28.21 -2.31 -20.12
C GLY A 202 -28.54 -3.28 -18.99
N LEU A 203 -28.40 -2.86 -17.73
CA LEU A 203 -28.80 -3.66 -16.57
C LEU A 203 -30.30 -3.96 -16.59
N GLU A 204 -31.13 -2.95 -16.86
CA GLU A 204 -32.58 -3.10 -16.92
C GLU A 204 -33.03 -3.99 -18.10
N GLU A 205 -32.58 -3.70 -19.32
CA GLU A 205 -32.97 -4.41 -20.54
C GLU A 205 -32.54 -5.88 -20.52
N LEU A 206 -31.38 -6.17 -19.95
CA LEU A 206 -30.88 -7.54 -19.82
C LEU A 206 -31.42 -8.26 -18.59
N GLY A 207 -32.11 -7.57 -17.67
CA GLY A 207 -32.56 -8.15 -16.39
C GLY A 207 -31.40 -8.56 -15.47
N ILE A 208 -30.34 -7.73 -15.44
CA ILE A 208 -29.17 -7.92 -14.59
C ILE A 208 -29.34 -7.11 -13.31
N ASN A 209 -29.05 -7.74 -12.17
CA ASN A 209 -29.14 -7.15 -10.84
C ASN A 209 -27.91 -7.51 -10.00
N GLU A 210 -27.83 -6.99 -8.78
CA GLU A 210 -26.72 -7.23 -7.84
C GLU A 210 -26.40 -8.72 -7.64
N GLU A 211 -27.40 -9.59 -7.65
CA GLU A 211 -27.23 -11.02 -7.39
C GLU A 211 -26.63 -11.79 -8.57
N ASN A 212 -26.83 -11.30 -9.80
CA ASN A 212 -26.48 -12.02 -11.02
C ASN A 212 -25.44 -11.30 -11.92
N ILE A 213 -25.08 -10.05 -11.60
CA ILE A 213 -24.16 -9.24 -12.41
C ILE A 213 -22.83 -9.93 -12.69
N GLN A 214 -22.26 -10.64 -11.71
CA GLN A 214 -20.99 -11.34 -11.90
C GLN A 214 -21.10 -12.51 -12.89
N LYS A 215 -22.27 -13.17 -12.95
CA LYS A 215 -22.51 -14.30 -13.87
C LYS A 215 -22.79 -13.83 -15.29
N ARG A 216 -23.44 -12.67 -15.43
CA ARG A 216 -23.90 -12.11 -16.71
C ARG A 216 -23.09 -10.91 -17.17
N LYS A 217 -21.91 -10.70 -16.58
CA LYS A 217 -21.04 -9.57 -16.87
C LYS A 217 -20.67 -9.50 -18.35
N SER A 218 -20.39 -10.63 -19.00
CA SER A 218 -20.05 -10.65 -20.43
C SER A 218 -21.19 -10.14 -21.31
N GLU A 219 -22.44 -10.44 -20.95
CA GLU A 219 -23.61 -9.94 -21.70
C GLU A 219 -23.73 -8.41 -21.58
N LEU A 220 -23.47 -7.88 -20.38
CA LEU A 220 -23.43 -6.44 -20.16
C LEU A 220 -22.26 -5.78 -20.90
N ASP A 221 -21.06 -6.39 -20.86
CA ASP A 221 -19.88 -5.91 -21.57
C ASP A 221 -20.16 -5.80 -23.09
N ASP A 222 -20.74 -6.85 -23.69
CA ASP A 222 -21.10 -6.87 -25.12
C ASP A 222 -22.14 -5.79 -25.46
N TYR A 223 -23.16 -5.61 -24.62
CA TYR A 223 -24.17 -4.56 -24.78
C TYR A 223 -23.54 -3.16 -24.78
N LEU A 224 -22.65 -2.89 -23.83
CA LEU A 224 -22.07 -1.56 -23.60
C LEU A 224 -21.05 -1.14 -24.65
N ILE A 225 -20.38 -2.11 -25.29
CA ILE A 225 -19.45 -1.83 -26.39
C ILE A 225 -20.16 -1.09 -27.54
N HIS A 226 -21.42 -1.38 -27.82
CA HIS A 226 -22.21 -0.68 -28.84
C HIS A 226 -22.42 0.82 -28.52
N TYR A 227 -22.31 1.20 -27.25
CA TYR A 227 -22.42 2.57 -26.77
C TYR A 227 -21.04 3.23 -26.56
N ASN A 228 -19.96 2.61 -27.03
CA ASN A 228 -18.56 3.02 -26.77
C ASN A 228 -18.20 3.09 -25.28
N ILE A 229 -18.83 2.23 -24.47
CA ILE A 229 -18.53 2.08 -23.05
C ILE A 229 -17.75 0.78 -22.88
N TYR A 230 -16.57 0.91 -22.29
CA TYR A 230 -15.63 -0.19 -22.15
C TYR A 230 -15.59 -0.69 -20.71
N PRO A 231 -15.45 -2.01 -20.49
CA PRO A 231 -15.26 -2.55 -19.16
C PRO A 231 -13.93 -2.11 -18.56
N LYS A 232 -13.83 -2.28 -17.23
CA LYS A 232 -12.61 -2.03 -16.47
C LYS A 232 -11.38 -2.64 -17.13
N HIS A 233 -10.39 -1.80 -17.42
CA HIS A 233 -9.10 -2.23 -17.95
C HIS A 233 -8.21 -2.73 -16.80
N HIS A 234 -7.64 -3.93 -16.95
CA HIS A 234 -6.78 -4.52 -15.94
C HIS A 234 -5.31 -4.17 -16.18
N HIS A 235 -4.71 -3.46 -15.24
CA HIS A 235 -3.26 -3.28 -15.19
C HIS A 235 -2.54 -4.59 -14.89
N SER A 236 -1.72 -5.05 -15.82
CA SER A 236 -0.88 -6.23 -15.62
C SER A 236 0.49 -5.83 -15.11
N MET A 237 0.76 -6.13 -13.83
CA MET A 237 2.08 -5.89 -13.20
C MET A 237 3.06 -7.04 -13.45
N LYS A 238 2.77 -7.98 -14.36
CA LYS A 238 3.54 -9.22 -14.57
C LYS A 238 5.02 -8.97 -14.88
N LYS A 239 5.33 -7.88 -15.58
CA LYS A 239 6.71 -7.44 -15.88
C LYS A 239 7.56 -7.23 -14.62
N TYR A 240 6.93 -6.93 -13.49
CA TYR A 240 7.58 -6.63 -12.21
C TYR A 240 7.52 -7.79 -11.20
N SER A 241 6.98 -8.95 -11.57
CA SER A 241 6.88 -10.12 -10.67
C SER A 241 8.23 -10.63 -10.18
N TYR A 242 9.33 -10.31 -10.86
CA TYR A 242 10.69 -10.63 -10.39
C TYR A 242 11.00 -10.04 -9.00
N VAL A 243 10.40 -8.88 -8.64
CA VAL A 243 10.58 -8.25 -7.32
C VAL A 243 10.06 -9.16 -6.21
N PHE A 244 8.89 -9.78 -6.42
CA PHE A 244 8.34 -10.77 -5.50
C PHE A 244 9.30 -11.95 -5.33
N TYR A 245 9.73 -12.56 -6.44
CA TYR A 245 10.61 -13.72 -6.38
C TYR A 245 11.94 -13.44 -5.69
N LEU A 246 12.61 -12.32 -6.02
CA LEU A 246 13.87 -11.94 -5.38
C LEU A 246 13.69 -11.70 -3.87
N THR A 247 12.61 -11.03 -3.47
CA THR A 247 12.33 -10.75 -2.06
C THR A 247 12.09 -12.03 -1.28
N ILE A 248 11.27 -12.95 -1.80
CA ILE A 248 10.99 -14.24 -1.17
C ILE A 248 12.25 -15.11 -1.10
N ILE A 249 13.06 -15.18 -2.17
CA ILE A 249 14.32 -15.93 -2.16
C ILE A 249 15.26 -15.38 -1.08
N GLY A 250 15.45 -14.06 -1.02
CA GLY A 250 16.27 -13.43 0.02
C GLY A 250 15.76 -13.73 1.42
N CYS A 251 14.43 -13.72 1.60
CA CYS A 251 13.77 -14.06 2.85
C CYS A 251 14.01 -15.52 3.27
N VAL A 252 13.87 -16.46 2.33
CA VAL A 252 14.13 -17.88 2.56
C VAL A 252 15.60 -18.12 2.91
N VAL A 253 16.54 -17.45 2.23
CA VAL A 253 17.97 -17.52 2.57
C VAL A 253 18.21 -17.03 4.00
N ALA A 254 17.60 -15.91 4.39
CA ALA A 254 17.71 -15.40 5.76
C ALA A 254 17.14 -16.38 6.80
N ILE A 255 16.03 -17.05 6.50
CA ILE A 255 15.45 -18.11 7.35
C ILE A 255 16.35 -19.35 7.40
N VAL A 256 16.98 -19.76 6.31
CA VAL A 256 17.89 -20.91 6.34
C VAL A 256 19.14 -20.59 7.16
N LEU A 257 19.71 -19.40 6.97
CA LEU A 257 20.86 -18.92 7.74
C LEU A 257 20.52 -18.76 9.22
N GLY A 258 19.37 -18.16 9.55
CA GLY A 258 18.90 -18.01 10.92
C GLY A 258 18.71 -19.36 11.63
N ALA A 259 18.16 -20.34 10.93
CA ALA A 259 18.03 -21.70 11.44
C ALA A 259 19.42 -22.32 11.68
N TYR A 260 20.35 -22.16 10.74
CA TYR A 260 21.72 -22.66 10.88
C TYR A 260 22.40 -22.11 12.16
N PHE A 261 22.35 -20.80 12.40
CA PHE A 261 22.92 -20.20 13.62
C PHE A 261 22.24 -20.70 14.91
N LEU A 262 20.91 -20.77 14.93
CA LEU A 262 20.17 -21.22 16.11
C LEU A 262 20.42 -22.69 16.47
N PHE A 263 20.58 -23.57 15.48
CA PHE A 263 20.75 -25.00 15.69
C PHE A 263 22.21 -25.44 15.84
N PHE A 264 23.15 -24.83 15.11
CA PHE A 264 24.55 -25.28 15.09
C PHE A 264 25.46 -24.45 16.01
N PHE A 265 25.28 -23.14 16.13
CA PHE A 265 26.14 -22.30 16.98
C PHE A 265 25.94 -22.59 18.48
N ARG A 266 24.70 -22.89 18.88
CA ARG A 266 24.39 -23.34 20.25
C ARG A 266 24.93 -24.73 20.59
N ARG A 267 25.29 -25.53 19.58
CA ARG A 267 25.85 -26.89 19.74
C ARG A 267 27.38 -26.84 19.87
N GLY A 268 28.04 -25.95 19.14
CA GLY A 268 29.49 -25.70 19.24
C GLY A 268 29.94 -25.16 20.61
N HIS A 269 29.12 -24.33 21.27
CA HIS A 269 29.44 -23.82 22.60
C HIS A 269 29.42 -24.90 23.71
N LYS A 270 28.71 -26.01 23.50
CA LYS A 270 28.75 -27.19 24.40
C LYS A 270 29.90 -28.15 24.09
N ALA A 271 30.53 -28.04 22.91
CA ALA A 271 31.67 -28.87 22.56
C ALA A 271 33.01 -28.23 22.95
N ASN A 272 33.07 -26.89 23.01
CA ASN A 272 34.31 -26.15 23.27
C ASN A 272 34.39 -25.48 24.67
N MET A 273 33.52 -25.85 25.61
CA MET A 273 33.67 -25.49 27.02
C MET A 273 33.31 -26.68 27.91
N GLY A 274 34.33 -27.28 28.53
CA GLY A 274 34.19 -28.16 29.69
C GLY A 274 34.05 -29.65 29.35
N GLY A 275 35.12 -30.24 28.82
CA GLY A 275 35.23 -31.69 28.65
C GLY A 275 36.69 -32.14 28.60
N GLU A 276 37.60 -31.46 29.29
CA GLU A 276 38.77 -32.15 29.81
C GLU A 276 38.24 -33.21 30.78
N THR A 277 38.09 -34.43 30.29
CA THR A 277 38.10 -35.60 31.15
C THR A 277 39.36 -35.50 32.01
N PRO A 278 39.25 -35.38 33.34
CA PRO A 278 40.43 -35.51 34.18
C PRO A 278 41.01 -36.88 33.87
N THR A 279 42.31 -36.88 33.57
CA THR A 279 43.21 -38.03 33.57
C THR A 279 42.68 -39.19 34.43
N ARG A 280 42.63 -40.39 33.83
CA ARG A 280 42.45 -41.69 34.50
C ARG A 280 42.90 -41.60 35.97
N THR A 281 41.95 -41.62 36.89
CA THR A 281 42.24 -41.68 38.31
C THR A 281 43.02 -42.95 38.61
N PHE A 282 44.07 -42.82 39.43
CA PHE A 282 44.93 -43.86 40.01
C PHE A 282 44.20 -45.01 40.76
N LYS A 283 42.88 -45.12 40.64
CA LYS A 283 42.07 -46.23 41.18
C LYS A 283 42.04 -47.47 40.28
N ASP A 284 42.51 -47.38 39.04
CA ASP A 284 42.59 -48.54 38.12
C ASP A 284 43.94 -49.29 38.18
N PHE A 285 44.89 -48.84 39.00
CA PHE A 285 46.15 -49.55 39.28
C PHE A 285 46.12 -50.18 40.67
N GLY A 286 45.32 -51.23 40.84
CA GLY A 286 45.49 -52.36 41.77
C GLY A 286 46.29 -52.20 43.08
N TYR A 287 46.24 -51.07 43.79
CA TYR A 287 46.93 -50.89 45.06
C TYR A 287 46.01 -51.32 46.22
N LYS A 288 46.37 -52.43 46.87
CA LYS A 288 45.79 -52.83 48.16
C LYS A 288 46.13 -51.76 49.18
N ALA A 289 45.10 -51.21 49.84
CA ALA A 289 45.29 -50.31 50.97
C ALA A 289 45.93 -51.09 52.13
N GLU A 290 47.24 -50.90 52.35
CA GLU A 290 47.85 -51.20 53.64
C GLU A 290 47.36 -50.17 54.67
N LYS A 291 46.95 -50.67 55.84
CA LYS A 291 46.53 -49.88 57.00
C LYS A 291 47.65 -48.93 57.41
N TYR A 292 47.52 -47.65 57.10
CA TYR A 292 48.31 -46.60 57.76
C TYR A 292 47.55 -46.14 59.01
N LYS A 293 48.16 -46.34 60.17
CA LYS A 293 47.74 -45.74 61.43
C LYS A 293 48.10 -44.25 61.38
N ASP A 294 47.13 -43.41 61.65
CA ASP A 294 47.30 -41.96 61.78
C ASP A 294 48.22 -41.66 62.98
N PRO A 295 49.38 -41.02 62.82
CA PRO A 295 50.20 -40.55 63.92
C PRO A 295 49.97 -39.05 64.02
N LEU A 296 48.97 -38.60 64.77
CA LEU A 296 48.82 -37.27 65.38
C LEU A 296 47.40 -37.11 65.94
N LEU A 297 47.07 -37.93 66.94
CA LEU A 297 46.18 -37.51 68.02
C LEU A 297 47.01 -37.65 69.29
N VAL A 298 47.66 -36.55 69.64
CA VAL A 298 48.19 -36.31 70.98
C VAL A 298 47.01 -35.73 71.75
N GLU A 299 46.35 -36.57 72.54
CA GLU A 299 45.61 -36.11 73.71
C GLU A 299 46.46 -36.49 74.92
N ASP A 300 47.05 -35.46 75.53
CA ASP A 300 47.53 -35.51 76.90
C ASP A 300 46.32 -35.70 77.81
N ASP A 301 46.27 -36.81 78.54
CA ASP A 301 45.62 -36.88 79.84
C ASP A 301 46.41 -37.83 80.77
N LEU A 302 47.20 -37.16 81.61
CA LEU A 302 47.55 -37.40 83.01
C LEU A 302 47.12 -38.71 83.69
N GLU A 303 48.08 -39.26 84.46
CA GLU A 303 47.95 -39.91 85.79
C GLU A 303 46.99 -41.12 85.90
N ASP A 304 47.37 -42.30 86.39
CA ASP A 304 47.98 -42.52 87.70
C ASP A 304 48.36 -44.01 87.93
N SER A 305 49.45 -44.22 88.68
CA SER A 305 49.70 -45.30 89.65
C SER A 305 49.38 -46.79 89.36
N LYS A 306 50.40 -47.62 89.17
CA LYS A 306 50.97 -48.63 90.12
C LYS A 306 51.78 -49.71 89.41
#